data_AF-A0A817PN43-F1
#
_entry.id   AF-A0A817PN43-F1
#
_cell.length_a   1.000
_cell.length_b   1.000
_cell.length_c   1.000
_cell.angle_alpha   90.00
_cell.angle_beta   90.00
_cell.angle_gamma   90.00
#
_symmetry.space_group_name_H-M   'P 1'
#
loop_
_entity.id
_entity.type
_entity.pdbx_description
1 polymer ?
#
loop_
_entity_poly.entity_id
_entity_poly.type
_entity_poly.pdbx_seq_one_letter_code
_entity_poly.pdbx_strand_id
1 'polypeptide(L)'
;MNRHSQSTNNFTCSVQGDKWIVVTTIFYLTKAIYKFLNLTTQWNLIVIGDQKTPKDWLLHLSINSSRLIYLSIEQQNTLDFRILHYLPY
;
A
#
# COMPACT_ATOMS: atom_id res chain seq x y z
N MET A 1 -3.64 32.06 -20.21
CA MET A 1 -3.24 30.70 -19.80
C MET A 1 -3.63 30.50 -18.34
N ASN A 2 -4.82 29.94 -18.09
CA ASN A 2 -5.32 29.72 -16.73
C ASN A 2 -4.60 28.54 -16.09
N ARG A 3 -3.85 28.80 -15.01
CA ARG A 3 -3.37 27.75 -14.10
C ARG A 3 -4.57 27.31 -13.27
N HIS A 4 -5.10 26.11 -13.51
CA HIS A 4 -6.01 25.48 -12.58
C HIS A 4 -5.26 25.25 -11.26
N SER A 5 -5.59 26.04 -10.25
CA SER A 5 -5.23 25.79 -8.86
C SER A 5 -6.06 24.59 -8.39
N GLN A 6 -5.55 23.38 -8.61
CA GLN A 6 -6.08 22.20 -7.93
C GLN A 6 -5.81 22.40 -6.43
N SER A 7 -6.87 22.44 -5.62
CA SER A 7 -6.74 22.42 -4.17
C SER A 7 -6.05 21.11 -3.80
N THR A 8 -4.81 21.19 -3.33
CA THR A 8 -4.13 20.04 -2.76
C THR A 8 -4.87 19.69 -1.47
N ASN A 9 -5.79 18.73 -1.54
CA ASN A 9 -6.28 18.06 -0.35
C ASN A 9 -5.05 17.51 0.36
N ASN A 10 -4.72 18.06 1.53
CA ASN A 10 -3.59 17.59 2.30
C ASN A 10 -3.86 16.12 2.64
N PHE A 11 -3.04 15.22 2.10
CA PHE A 11 -3.13 13.80 2.40
C PHE A 11 -2.67 13.58 3.85
N THR A 12 -3.58 13.11 4.69
CA THR A 12 -3.26 12.71 6.07
C THR A 12 -3.09 11.20 6.12
N CYS A 13 -1.86 10.73 6.34
CA CYS A 13 -1.62 9.32 6.62
C CYS A 13 -2.03 9.00 8.07
N SER A 14 -2.91 8.01 8.26
CA SER A 14 -3.31 7.53 9.59
C SER A 14 -2.21 6.74 10.30
N VAL A 15 -1.18 6.31 9.57
CA VAL A 15 -0.04 5.54 10.09
C VAL A 15 1.14 6.47 10.34
N GLN A 16 1.63 6.46 11.57
CA GLN A 16 2.72 7.31 12.07
C GLN A 16 4.04 6.53 12.14
N GLY A 17 5.17 7.20 11.92
CA GLY A 17 6.52 6.62 12.10
C GLY A 17 7.51 7.02 11.00
N ASP A 18 8.80 6.85 11.30
CA ASP A 18 9.93 7.21 10.42
C ASP A 18 10.53 6.01 9.67
N LYS A 19 10.16 4.78 10.06
CA LYS A 19 10.70 3.53 9.50
C LYS A 19 9.65 2.79 8.68
N TRP A 20 9.94 2.60 7.40
CA TRP A 20 9.00 2.05 6.42
C TRP A 20 9.62 0.93 5.59
N ILE A 21 8.92 -0.19 5.52
CA ILE A 21 9.22 -1.30 4.60
C ILE A 21 8.19 -1.24 3.49
N VAL A 22 8.62 -1.22 2.23
CA VAL A 22 7.74 -1.25 1.06
C VAL A 22 8.04 -2.51 0.28
N VAL A 23 7.01 -3.32 0.01
CA VAL A 23 7.13 -4.55 -0.77
C VAL A 23 6.01 -4.65 -1.81
N THR A 24 6.28 -5.29 -2.92
CA THR A 24 5.29 -5.68 -3.93
C THR A 24 4.90 -7.14 -3.75
N THR A 25 3.68 -7.52 -4.14
CA THR A 25 3.28 -8.93 -4.22
C THR A 25 2.47 -9.19 -5.48
N ILE A 26 2.56 -10.43 -5.97
CA ILE A 26 1.69 -11.02 -7.00
C ILE A 26 1.07 -12.34 -6.51
N PHE A 27 1.37 -12.76 -5.28
CA PHE A 27 0.94 -14.03 -4.68
C PHE A 27 0.29 -13.78 -3.32
N TYR A 28 -0.25 -14.85 -2.71
CA TYR A 28 -0.68 -14.85 -1.31
C TYR A 28 0.45 -14.51 -0.34
N LEU A 29 0.05 -14.23 0.91
CA LEU A 29 0.93 -13.94 2.03
C LEU A 29 2.09 -14.94 2.13
N THR A 30 3.30 -14.39 2.29
CA THR A 30 4.49 -15.20 2.58
C THR A 30 4.89 -15.07 4.04
N LYS A 31 5.74 -15.99 4.51
CA LYS A 31 6.34 -15.90 5.85
C LYS A 31 7.11 -14.59 6.08
N ALA A 32 7.55 -13.91 5.02
CA ALA A 32 8.28 -12.64 5.13
C ALA A 32 7.40 -11.51 5.70
N ILE A 33 6.12 -11.43 5.28
CA ILE A 33 5.17 -10.43 5.79
C ILE A 33 5.04 -10.53 7.31
N TYR A 34 4.85 -11.76 7.82
CA TYR A 34 4.78 -12.01 9.26
C TYR A 34 6.08 -11.65 9.99
N LYS A 35 7.24 -11.93 9.39
CA LYS A 35 8.54 -11.53 9.98
C LYS A 35 8.69 -10.02 10.08
N PHE A 36 8.27 -9.27 9.06
CA PHE A 36 8.30 -7.80 9.09
C PHE A 36 7.36 -7.22 10.14
N LEU A 37 6.15 -7.78 10.26
CA LEU A 37 5.20 -7.34 11.29
C LEU A 37 5.68 -7.67 12.72
N ASN A 38 6.51 -8.70 12.89
CA ASN A 38 7.04 -9.15 14.18
C ASN A 38 8.44 -8.59 14.51
N LEU A 39 8.99 -7.64 13.75
CA LEU A 39 10.26 -6.99 14.09
C LEU A 39 10.19 -6.33 15.47
N THR A 40 11.25 -6.47 16.24
CA THR A 40 11.36 -5.87 17.59
C THR A 40 11.43 -4.35 17.54
N THR A 41 12.07 -3.81 16.49
CA THR A 41 11.96 -2.40 16.15
C THR A 41 10.67 -2.18 15.38
N GLN A 42 9.91 -1.14 15.75
CA GLN A 42 8.66 -0.82 15.10
C GLN A 42 8.91 -0.22 13.70
N TRP A 43 8.56 -0.98 12.66
CA TRP A 43 8.52 -0.52 11.26
C TRP A 43 7.09 -0.55 10.76
N ASN A 44 6.68 0.44 9.96
CA ASN A 44 5.45 0.37 9.19
C ASN A 44 5.68 -0.45 7.93
N LEU A 45 4.68 -1.21 7.49
CA LEU A 45 4.77 -2.07 6.32
C LEU A 45 3.73 -1.63 5.29
N ILE A 46 4.18 -1.35 4.07
CA ILE A 46 3.33 -1.11 2.92
C ILE A 46 3.49 -2.30 1.97
N VAL A 47 2.37 -2.95 1.65
CA VAL A 47 2.31 -4.01 0.64
C VAL A 47 1.54 -3.48 -0.56
N ILE A 48 2.19 -3.47 -1.72
CA ILE A 48 1.63 -3.01 -2.98
C ILE A 48 1.19 -4.24 -3.78
N GLY A 49 -0.10 -4.35 -4.04
CA GLY A 49 -0.66 -5.43 -4.86
C GLY A 49 -0.50 -5.15 -6.34
N ASP A 50 -0.20 -6.20 -7.10
CA ASP A 50 -0.35 -6.22 -8.56
C ASP A 50 -1.72 -6.78 -8.97
N GLN A 51 -2.05 -6.73 -10.27
CA GLN A 51 -3.24 -7.40 -10.82
C GLN A 51 -3.30 -8.90 -10.54
N LYS A 52 -2.14 -9.55 -10.44
CA LYS A 52 -2.06 -10.99 -10.15
C LYS A 52 -2.29 -11.32 -8.68
N THR A 53 -2.26 -10.32 -7.79
CA THR A 53 -2.49 -10.55 -6.37
C THR A 53 -3.92 -11.03 -6.10
N PRO A 54 -4.11 -12.09 -5.30
CA PRO A 54 -5.44 -12.54 -4.90
C PRO A 54 -6.28 -11.41 -4.28
N LYS A 55 -7.53 -11.25 -4.70
CA LYS A 55 -8.39 -10.15 -4.22
C LYS A 55 -8.73 -10.26 -2.73
N ASP A 56 -8.77 -11.47 -2.22
CA ASP A 56 -8.98 -11.80 -0.82
C ASP A 56 -7.68 -11.81 0.01
N TRP A 57 -6.54 -11.36 -0.54
CA TRP A 57 -5.22 -11.41 0.12
C TRP A 57 -5.25 -10.90 1.57
N LEU A 58 -5.96 -9.80 1.83
CA LEU A 58 -6.06 -9.22 3.18
C LEU A 58 -6.88 -10.09 4.14
N LEU A 59 -7.86 -10.87 3.65
CA LEU A 59 -8.65 -11.79 4.46
C LEU A 59 -7.83 -12.97 4.98
N HIS A 60 -6.75 -13.34 4.27
CA HIS A 60 -5.83 -14.39 4.70
C HIS A 60 -4.81 -13.90 5.73
N LEU A 61 -4.79 -12.59 6.04
CA LEU A 61 -3.90 -12.06 7.05
C LEU A 61 -4.47 -12.38 8.43
N SER A 62 -3.81 -13.29 9.13
CA SER A 62 -4.23 -13.73 10.47
C SER A 62 -3.96 -12.73 11.59
N ILE A 63 -3.30 -11.61 11.27
CA ILE A 63 -2.91 -10.57 12.24
C ILE A 63 -3.58 -9.26 11.84
N ASN A 64 -4.35 -8.66 12.75
CA ASN A 64 -4.78 -7.28 12.60
C ASN A 64 -3.65 -6.34 13.07
N SER A 65 -3.15 -5.49 12.18
CA SER A 65 -2.07 -4.56 12.49
C SER A 65 -2.37 -3.17 11.96
N SER A 66 -2.40 -2.18 12.85
CA SER A 66 -2.52 -0.76 12.50
C SER A 66 -1.29 -0.20 11.76
N ARG A 67 -0.22 -0.98 11.65
CA ARG A 67 1.04 -0.63 10.97
C ARG A 67 1.15 -1.20 9.55
N LEU A 68 0.20 -2.02 9.14
CA LEU A 68 0.14 -2.55 7.79
C LEU A 68 -0.78 -1.69 6.94
N ILE A 69 -0.27 -1.22 5.82
CA ILE A 69 -1.05 -0.66 4.73
C ILE A 69 -0.98 -1.65 3.57
N TYR A 70 -2.13 -2.17 3.15
CA TYR A 70 -2.23 -2.88 1.88
C TYR A 70 -2.84 -1.93 0.86
N LEU A 71 -2.15 -1.78 -0.27
CA LEU A 71 -2.59 -0.94 -1.39
C LEU A 71 -2.90 -1.84 -2.58
N SER A 72 -4.17 -2.23 -2.73
CA SER A 72 -4.63 -3.08 -3.84
C SER A 72 -4.54 -2.34 -5.18
N ILE A 73 -4.59 -3.08 -6.28
CA ILE A 73 -4.58 -2.47 -7.62
C ILE A 73 -5.80 -1.55 -7.83
N GLU A 74 -6.96 -1.93 -7.27
CA GLU A 74 -8.17 -1.11 -7.32
C GLU A 74 -8.00 0.20 -6.56
N GLN A 75 -7.40 0.15 -5.37
CA GLN A 75 -7.10 1.35 -4.59
C GLN A 75 -6.08 2.23 -5.30
N GLN A 76 -5.04 1.65 -5.91
CA GLN A 76 -4.06 2.40 -6.70
C GLN A 76 -4.75 3.21 -7.80
N ASN A 77 -5.70 2.59 -8.51
CA ASN A 77 -6.43 3.24 -9.61
C ASN A 77 -7.33 4.40 -9.15
N THR A 78 -7.66 4.51 -7.86
CA THR A 78 -8.38 5.66 -7.30
C THR A 78 -7.49 6.84 -6.94
N LEU A 79 -6.16 6.67 -6.97
CA LEU A 79 -5.21 7.72 -6.66
C LEU A 79 -5.08 8.68 -7.85
N ASP A 80 -5.00 9.98 -7.57
CA ASP A 80 -4.85 11.03 -8.59
C ASP A 80 -3.40 11.16 -9.09
N PHE A 81 -2.77 10.03 -9.40
CA PHE A 81 -1.41 9.98 -9.95
C PHE A 81 -1.45 9.78 -11.46
N ARG A 82 -0.98 10.80 -12.20
CA ARG A 82 -0.93 10.77 -13.67
C ARG A 82 -0.22 9.55 -14.25
N ILE A 83 0.76 8.98 -13.53
CA ILE A 83 1.55 7.82 -13.99
C ILE A 83 0.67 6.59 -14.24
N LEU A 84 -0.44 6.45 -13.51
CA LEU A 84 -1.35 5.30 -13.63
C LEU A 84 -2.00 5.21 -15.02
N HIS A 85 -2.14 6.33 -15.73
CA HIS A 85 -2.65 6.35 -17.11
C HIS A 85 -1.66 5.78 -18.14
N TYR A 86 -0.40 5.55 -17.75
CA TYR A 86 0.66 5.09 -18.66
C TYR A 86 1.18 3.69 -18.33
N LEU A 87 0.67 3.03 -17.27
CA LEU A 87 1.14 1.71 -16.90
C LEU A 87 0.58 0.63 -17.85
N PRO A 88 1.43 -0.31 -18.33
CA PRO A 88 1.03 -1.37 -19.25
C PRO A 88 0.44 -2.55 -18.48
N TYR A 89 -0.75 -2.32 -17.94
CA TYR A 89 -1.57 -3.30 -17.21
C TYR A 89 -1.73 -4.63 -17.95
#